data_AF-A0A9D9NGS4-F1
#
_entry.id   AF-A0A9D9NGS4-F1
#
_cell.length_a   1.000
_cell.length_b   1.000
_cell.length_c   1.000
_cell.angle_alpha   90.00
_cell.angle_beta   90.00
_cell.angle_gamma   90.00
#
_symmetry.space_group_name_H-M   'P 1'
#
loop_
_entity.id
_entity.type
_entity.pdbx_description
1 polymer ?
#
loop_
_entity_poly.entity_id
_entity_poly.type
_entity_poly.pdbx_seq_one_letter_code
_entity_poly.pdbx_strand_id
1 'polypeptide(L)'
;MYSYLLFKSISCIEYVFKDDYSIDMVVLKEAISKDEGLIGCYEQKQSVIAGTLNISEKSVWSSLKRLSKMGFIRNGYIYAPENIIIKGGYYPLLIDSGLKATLLIFYSFLKSRSELNGGWLVMSKTKMSSAMMITRCGITQLLNRLYRLGLAKRIGDKLYIR
;
A
#
# COMPACT_ATOMS: atom_id res chain seq x y z
N MET A 1 3.35 4.82 -2.81
CA MET A 1 4.37 4.51 -3.84
C MET A 1 5.05 3.19 -3.57
N TYR A 2 5.86 3.05 -2.52
CA TYR A 2 6.55 1.78 -2.18
C TYR A 2 5.62 0.57 -2.21
N SER A 3 4.49 0.68 -1.50
CA SER A 3 3.47 -0.37 -1.47
C SER A 3 2.85 -0.72 -2.82
N TYR A 4 2.71 0.26 -3.72
CA TYR A 4 2.22 0.02 -5.08
C TYR A 4 3.24 -0.78 -5.89
N LEU A 5 4.51 -0.35 -5.83
CA LEU A 5 5.60 -1.00 -6.53
C LEU A 5 5.81 -2.42 -6.00
N LEU A 6 5.81 -2.59 -4.68
CA LEU A 6 5.92 -3.90 -4.02
C LEU A 6 4.81 -4.85 -4.46
N PHE A 7 3.56 -4.38 -4.45
CA PHE A 7 2.42 -5.16 -4.93
C PHE A 7 2.60 -5.59 -6.39
N LYS A 8 2.96 -4.65 -7.27
CA LYS A 8 3.15 -4.94 -8.69
C LYS A 8 4.30 -5.91 -8.94
N SER A 9 5.36 -5.80 -8.17
CA SER A 9 6.50 -6.73 -8.24
C SER A 9 6.13 -8.13 -7.78
N ILE A 10 5.36 -8.28 -6.70
CA ILE A 10 4.91 -9.61 -6.26
C ILE A 10 3.88 -10.21 -7.22
N SER A 11 3.04 -9.37 -7.86
CA SER A 11 2.09 -9.87 -8.87
C SER A 11 2.76 -10.47 -10.11
N CYS A 12 4.07 -10.26 -10.29
CA CYS A 12 4.86 -10.88 -11.36
C CYS A 12 5.48 -12.23 -10.95
N ILE A 13 5.33 -12.66 -9.69
CA ILE A 13 5.83 -13.96 -9.21
C ILE A 13 4.71 -15.00 -9.36
N GLU A 14 4.48 -15.49 -10.57
CA GLU A 14 3.30 -16.31 -10.89
C GLU A 14 3.13 -17.54 -9.97
N TYR A 15 4.23 -18.19 -9.60
CA TYR A 15 4.19 -19.42 -8.78
C TYR A 15 3.82 -19.20 -7.30
N VAL A 16 3.74 -17.95 -6.82
CA VAL A 16 3.23 -17.70 -5.46
C VAL A 16 1.70 -17.72 -5.41
N PHE A 17 1.02 -17.71 -6.56
CA PHE A 17 -0.44 -17.72 -6.62
C PHE A 17 -0.97 -19.17 -6.62
N LYS A 18 -1.87 -19.49 -5.69
CA LYS A 18 -2.55 -20.80 -5.65
C LYS A 18 -3.68 -20.88 -6.66
N ASP A 19 -4.27 -19.72 -6.93
CA ASP A 19 -5.36 -19.48 -7.88
C ASP A 19 -5.27 -18.03 -8.37
N ASP A 20 -6.21 -17.58 -9.18
CA ASP A 20 -6.24 -16.22 -9.76
C ASP A 20 -6.28 -15.08 -8.72
N TYR A 21 -6.55 -15.37 -7.45
CA TYR A 21 -6.84 -14.37 -6.42
C TYR A 21 -6.07 -14.55 -5.12
N SER A 22 -5.51 -15.73 -4.85
CA SER A 22 -4.90 -16.07 -3.57
C SER A 22 -3.41 -16.38 -3.67
N ILE A 23 -2.65 -15.85 -2.71
CA ILE A 23 -1.19 -16.02 -2.64
C ILE A 23 -0.86 -17.03 -1.53
N ASP A 24 -0.01 -18.00 -1.84
CA ASP A 24 0.64 -18.83 -0.84
C ASP A 24 1.70 -18.01 -0.09
N MET A 25 1.38 -17.63 1.14
CA MET A 25 2.27 -16.86 1.99
C MET A 25 3.52 -17.63 2.42
N VAL A 26 3.53 -18.96 2.41
CA VAL A 26 4.73 -19.75 2.67
C VAL A 26 5.65 -19.67 1.47
N VAL A 27 5.12 -19.89 0.27
CA VAL A 27 5.89 -19.82 -0.99
C VAL A 27 6.40 -18.41 -1.25
N LEU A 28 5.59 -17.37 -0.99
CA LEU A 28 6.02 -15.98 -1.12
C LEU A 28 7.17 -15.65 -0.15
N LYS A 29 7.12 -16.14 1.09
CA LYS A 29 8.23 -15.94 2.04
C LYS A 29 9.48 -16.64 1.56
N GLU A 30 9.37 -17.89 1.10
CA GLU A 30 10.52 -18.62 0.58
C GLU A 30 11.14 -17.92 -0.63
N ALA A 31 10.31 -17.43 -1.56
CA ALA A 31 10.77 -16.67 -2.72
C ALA A 31 11.57 -15.43 -2.30
N ILE A 32 11.01 -14.66 -1.37
CA ILE A 32 11.60 -13.39 -0.92
C ILE A 32 12.84 -13.63 -0.07
N SER A 33 12.85 -14.65 0.79
CA SER A 33 14.00 -14.99 1.63
C SER A 33 15.17 -15.55 0.84
N LYS A 34 14.92 -16.30 -0.25
CA LYS A 34 15.98 -16.79 -1.15
C LYS A 34 16.77 -15.66 -1.80
N ASP A 35 16.11 -14.55 -2.10
CA ASP A 35 16.70 -13.38 -2.75
C ASP A 35 17.06 -12.24 -1.77
N GLU A 36 17.30 -12.58 -0.49
CA GLU A 36 17.65 -11.61 0.57
C GLU A 36 16.63 -10.46 0.72
N GLY A 37 15.37 -10.70 0.39
CA GLY A 37 14.32 -9.70 0.41
C GLY A 37 14.22 -8.88 -0.88
N LEU A 38 14.89 -9.23 -1.97
CA LEU A 38 14.82 -8.50 -3.24
C LEU A 38 13.78 -9.11 -4.17
N ILE A 39 12.97 -8.25 -4.79
CA ILE A 39 11.98 -8.65 -5.79
C ILE A 39 12.23 -7.83 -7.06
N GLY A 40 12.17 -8.48 -8.22
CA GLY A 40 12.27 -7.79 -9.52
C GLY A 40 11.32 -6.60 -9.58
N CYS A 41 11.82 -5.42 -9.94
CA CYS A 41 10.99 -4.22 -9.95
C CYS A 41 10.05 -4.27 -11.15
N TYR A 42 8.78 -3.95 -10.91
CA TYR A 42 7.83 -3.75 -11.99
C TYR A 42 8.20 -2.49 -12.79
N GLU A 43 8.76 -2.68 -13.97
CA GLU A 43 9.14 -1.59 -14.86
C GLU A 43 7.89 -0.96 -15.51
N GLN A 44 7.50 0.20 -15.01
CA GLN A 44 6.47 1.04 -15.62
C GLN A 44 6.93 2.47 -15.81
N LYS A 45 6.48 3.08 -16.91
CA LYS A 45 6.64 4.51 -17.15
C LYS A 45 6.01 5.32 -16.01
N GLN A 46 6.67 6.40 -15.59
CA GLN A 46 6.20 7.26 -14.49
C GLN A 46 4.79 7.81 -14.74
N SER A 47 4.45 8.12 -16.00
CA SER A 47 3.12 8.56 -16.40
C SER A 47 2.02 7.52 -16.13
N VAL A 48 2.31 6.23 -16.31
CA VAL A 48 1.37 5.13 -16.01
C VAL A 48 1.15 5.00 -14.51
N ILE A 49 2.23 5.11 -13.73
CA ILE A 49 2.16 5.11 -12.26
C ILE A 49 1.37 6.32 -11.76
N ALA A 50 1.62 7.50 -12.33
CA ALA A 50 0.94 8.75 -12.02
C ALA A 50 -0.57 8.63 -12.28
N GLY A 51 -0.96 8.14 -13.46
CA GLY A 51 -2.35 7.90 -13.83
C GLY A 51 -3.04 6.89 -12.92
N THR A 52 -2.38 5.76 -12.64
CA THR A 52 -2.93 4.70 -11.79
C THR A 52 -3.17 5.17 -10.36
N LEU A 53 -2.25 5.97 -9.82
CA LEU A 53 -2.33 6.49 -8.46
C LEU A 53 -3.08 7.82 -8.36
N ASN A 54 -3.48 8.40 -9.49
CA ASN A 54 -4.08 9.74 -9.60
C ASN A 54 -3.27 10.81 -8.85
N ILE A 55 -1.95 10.83 -9.09
CA ILE A 55 -1.01 11.82 -8.55
C ILE A 55 -0.20 12.42 -9.68
N SER A 56 0.45 13.55 -9.44
CA SER A 56 1.32 14.15 -10.46
C SER A 56 2.56 13.29 -10.75
N GLU A 57 3.06 13.31 -11.98
CA GLU A 57 4.33 12.65 -12.34
C GLU A 57 5.50 13.18 -11.50
N LYS A 58 5.50 14.47 -11.17
CA LYS A 58 6.49 15.07 -10.25
C LYS A 58 6.46 14.39 -8.88
N SER A 59 5.27 14.10 -8.34
CA SER A 59 5.10 13.35 -7.08
C SER A 59 5.61 11.92 -7.21
N VAL A 60 5.41 11.27 -8.36
CA VAL A 60 5.97 9.95 -8.66
C VAL A 60 7.49 9.99 -8.61
N TRP A 61 8.10 10.90 -9.39
CA TRP A 61 9.55 11.07 -9.46
C TRP A 61 10.18 11.33 -8.08
N SER A 62 9.63 12.28 -7.32
CA SER A 62 10.14 12.59 -5.97
C SER A 62 10.03 11.40 -5.03
N SER A 63 8.95 10.62 -5.14
CA SER A 63 8.75 9.41 -4.32
C SER A 63 9.75 8.32 -4.69
N LEU A 64 9.95 8.04 -5.98
CA LEU A 64 10.91 7.05 -6.47
C LEU A 64 12.34 7.40 -6.04
N LYS A 65 12.74 8.66 -6.21
CA LYS A 65 14.06 9.16 -5.78
C LYS A 65 14.26 8.99 -4.27
N ARG A 66 13.22 9.27 -3.47
CA ARG A 66 13.27 9.09 -2.01
C ARG A 66 13.41 7.61 -1.64
N LEU A 67 12.66 6.72 -2.28
CA LEU A 67 12.72 5.27 -2.02
C LEU A 67 14.07 4.67 -2.39
N SER A 68 14.66 5.09 -3.50
CA SER A 68 16.02 4.70 -3.88
C SER A 68 17.05 5.15 -2.84
N LYS A 69 17.00 6.43 -2.42
CA LYS A 69 17.90 6.96 -1.38
C LYS A 69 17.76 6.22 -0.04
N MET A 70 16.55 5.78 0.30
CA MET A 70 16.27 5.00 1.51
C MET A 70 16.62 3.52 1.37
N GLY A 71 17.11 3.08 0.22
CA GLY A 71 17.49 1.69 -0.04
C GLY A 71 16.31 0.74 -0.24
N PHE A 72 15.10 1.24 -0.46
CA PHE A 72 13.93 0.41 -0.81
C PHE A 72 13.90 0.04 -2.29
N ILE A 73 14.64 0.77 -3.13
CA ILE A 73 14.86 0.44 -4.54
C ILE A 73 16.36 0.39 -4.77
N ARG A 74 16.88 -0.76 -5.21
CA ARG A 74 18.31 -1.02 -5.41
C ARG A 74 18.51 -1.70 -6.76
N ASN A 75 19.31 -1.12 -7.65
CA ASN A 75 19.67 -1.74 -8.94
C ASN A 75 18.49 -2.27 -9.76
N GLY A 76 17.34 -1.60 -9.73
CA GLY A 76 16.14 -2.09 -10.43
C GLY A 76 15.37 -3.20 -9.70
N TYR A 77 15.60 -3.39 -8.40
CA TYR A 77 14.86 -4.29 -7.52
C TYR A 77 14.20 -3.54 -6.38
N ILE A 78 13.12 -4.09 -5.86
CA ILE A 78 12.44 -3.61 -4.67
C ILE A 78 12.90 -4.44 -3.48
N TYR A 79 13.37 -3.76 -2.44
CA TYR A 79 13.67 -4.40 -1.18
C TYR A 79 12.39 -4.54 -0.34
N ALA A 80 12.06 -5.77 0.02
CA ALA A 80 10.86 -6.24 0.67
C ALA A 80 11.25 -7.18 1.84
N PRO A 81 11.71 -6.63 2.96
CA PRO A 81 12.14 -7.48 4.07
C PRO A 81 10.96 -8.22 4.68
N GLU A 82 11.19 -9.47 5.09
CA GLU A 82 10.16 -10.40 5.55
C GLU A 82 9.28 -9.82 6.67
N ASN A 83 9.88 -9.04 7.56
CA ASN A 83 9.18 -8.34 8.64
C ASN A 83 8.16 -7.29 8.15
N ILE A 84 8.42 -6.60 7.04
CA ILE A 84 7.48 -5.61 6.45
C ILE A 84 6.29 -6.33 5.82
N ILE A 85 6.51 -7.50 5.23
CA ILE A 85 5.47 -8.31 4.59
C ILE A 85 4.57 -8.97 5.64
N ILE A 86 5.18 -9.52 6.70
CA ILE A 86 4.49 -10.32 7.73
C ILE A 86 3.93 -9.46 8.87
N LYS A 87 4.70 -8.50 9.42
CA LYS A 87 4.28 -7.71 10.60
C LYS A 87 3.65 -6.36 10.24
N GLY A 88 3.80 -5.89 9.01
CA GLY A 88 3.32 -4.57 8.61
C GLY A 88 1.81 -4.45 8.41
N GLY A 89 1.03 -5.53 8.59
CA GLY A 89 -0.42 -5.58 8.36
C GLY A 89 -0.83 -5.34 6.90
N TYR A 90 0.12 -5.03 6.02
CA TYR A 90 -0.14 -4.48 4.69
C TYR A 90 -0.69 -5.53 3.72
N TYR A 91 -0.20 -6.77 3.80
CA TYR A 91 -0.52 -7.88 2.89
C TYR A 91 -1.86 -8.58 3.20
N PRO A 92 -2.20 -8.86 4.47
CA PRO A 92 -3.52 -9.42 4.81
C PRO A 92 -4.69 -8.50 4.41
N LEU A 93 -4.53 -7.18 4.58
CA LEU A 93 -5.53 -6.18 4.15
C LEU A 93 -5.71 -6.10 2.63
N LEU A 94 -4.67 -6.46 1.86
CA LEU A 94 -4.68 -6.46 0.39
C LEU A 94 -5.55 -7.59 -0.16
N ILE A 95 -5.50 -8.76 0.46
CA ILE A 95 -6.17 -9.98 0.00
C ILE A 95 -7.67 -9.93 0.36
N ASP A 96 -8.03 -9.49 1.56
CA ASP A 96 -9.42 -9.56 2.03
C ASP A 96 -10.33 -8.41 1.57
N SER A 97 -9.77 -7.29 1.08
CA SER A 97 -10.55 -6.05 0.89
C SER A 97 -11.04 -5.76 -0.55
N GLY A 98 -10.50 -6.44 -1.56
CA GLY A 98 -10.83 -6.20 -2.99
C GLY A 98 -10.49 -4.79 -3.50
N LEU A 99 -9.73 -4.00 -2.74
CA LEU A 99 -9.40 -2.61 -3.04
C LEU A 99 -8.28 -2.49 -4.09
N LYS A 100 -8.37 -1.48 -4.97
CA LYS A 100 -7.35 -1.18 -6.00
C LYS A 100 -6.72 0.21 -5.81
N ALA A 101 -5.46 0.33 -6.22
CA ALA A 101 -4.71 1.59 -6.41
C ALA A 101 -4.72 2.54 -5.19
N THR A 102 -5.13 3.79 -5.37
CA THR A 102 -5.06 4.84 -4.33
C THR A 102 -5.92 4.53 -3.12
N LEU A 103 -7.06 3.84 -3.29
CA LEU A 103 -7.95 3.49 -2.19
C LEU A 103 -7.35 2.44 -1.26
N LEU A 104 -6.61 1.51 -1.84
CA LEU A 104 -5.88 0.48 -1.12
C LEU A 104 -4.73 1.08 -0.30
N ILE A 105 -3.90 1.93 -0.92
CA ILE A 105 -2.82 2.65 -0.23
C ILE A 105 -3.39 3.48 0.93
N PHE A 106 -4.54 4.11 0.71
CA PHE A 106 -5.25 4.89 1.71
C PHE A 106 -5.75 4.02 2.87
N TYR A 107 -6.39 2.88 2.58
CA TYR A 107 -6.88 1.96 3.60
C TYR A 107 -5.74 1.40 4.46
N SER A 108 -4.65 0.93 3.85
CA SER A 108 -3.50 0.40 4.59
C SER A 108 -2.81 1.48 5.46
N PHE A 109 -2.75 2.72 4.97
CA PHE A 109 -2.27 3.87 5.76
C PHE A 109 -3.11 4.08 7.03
N LEU A 110 -4.43 3.93 6.93
CA LEU A 110 -5.34 4.10 8.05
C LEU A 110 -5.28 2.90 9.01
N LYS A 111 -5.28 1.67 8.48
CA LYS A 111 -5.29 0.45 9.28
C LYS A 111 -4.06 0.35 10.19
N SER A 112 -2.86 0.50 9.62
CA SER A 112 -1.60 0.45 10.38
C SER A 112 -1.57 1.42 11.57
N ARG A 113 -2.19 2.59 11.44
CA ARG A 113 -2.28 3.58 12.53
C ARG A 113 -3.38 3.30 13.53
N SER A 114 -4.42 2.58 13.10
CA SER A 114 -5.56 2.22 13.93
C SER A 114 -5.27 1.01 14.83
N GLU A 115 -4.35 0.14 14.43
CA GLU A 115 -3.98 -1.09 15.17
C GLU A 115 -3.47 -0.80 16.58
N LEU A 116 -2.72 0.29 16.76
CA LEU A 116 -2.24 0.73 18.07
C LEU A 116 -3.36 1.08 19.06
N ASN A 117 -4.59 1.27 18.59
CA ASN A 117 -5.76 1.60 19.40
C ASN A 117 -6.95 0.68 19.10
N GLY A 118 -6.69 -0.61 18.85
CA GLY A 118 -7.76 -1.61 18.67
C GLY A 118 -8.66 -1.35 17.46
N GLY A 119 -8.11 -0.78 16.38
CA GLY A 119 -8.83 -0.45 15.15
C GLY A 119 -9.38 0.98 15.12
N TRP A 120 -9.14 1.79 16.14
CA TRP A 120 -9.58 3.19 16.20
C TRP A 120 -8.50 4.19 15.80
N LEU A 121 -8.91 5.24 15.12
CA LEU A 121 -8.04 6.32 14.66
C LEU A 121 -8.64 7.68 15.02
N VAL A 122 -7.86 8.50 15.73
CA VAL A 122 -8.18 9.91 16.00
C VAL A 122 -7.31 10.77 15.09
N MET A 123 -7.76 11.01 13.87
CA MET A 123 -7.02 11.81 12.90
C MET A 123 -7.96 12.69 12.06
N SER A 124 -7.62 13.97 11.94
CA SER A 124 -8.38 14.90 11.10
C SER A 124 -8.04 14.71 9.62
N LYS A 125 -8.99 15.05 8.75
CA LYS A 125 -8.75 15.05 7.28
C LYS A 125 -7.56 15.92 6.87
N THR A 126 -7.30 17.00 7.59
CA THR A 126 -6.13 17.87 7.36
C THR A 126 -4.83 17.12 7.64
N LYS A 127 -4.73 16.41 8.76
CA LYS A 127 -3.56 15.57 9.08
C LYS A 127 -3.36 14.46 8.05
N MET A 128 -4.44 13.79 7.62
CA MET A 128 -4.38 12.77 6.56
C MET A 128 -3.90 13.36 5.22
N SER A 129 -4.44 14.53 4.86
CA SER A 129 -4.10 15.27 3.65
C SER A 129 -2.62 15.62 3.60
N SER A 130 -2.07 16.17 4.70
CA SER A 130 -0.64 16.46 4.82
C SER A 130 0.21 15.19 4.80
N ALA A 131 -0.20 14.14 5.52
CA ALA A 131 0.56 12.89 5.61
C ALA A 131 0.66 12.14 4.27
N MET A 132 -0.37 12.24 3.44
CA MET A 132 -0.43 11.54 2.16
C MET A 132 -0.18 12.44 0.95
N MET A 133 -0.01 13.75 1.16
CA MET A 133 0.09 14.75 0.10
C MET A 133 -1.08 14.69 -0.89
N ILE A 134 -2.28 14.41 -0.39
CA ILE A 134 -3.55 14.38 -1.15
C ILE A 134 -4.40 15.56 -0.67
N THR A 135 -5.18 16.19 -1.55
CA THR A 135 -6.07 17.29 -1.15
C THR A 135 -7.12 16.83 -0.12
N ARG A 136 -7.60 17.73 0.74
CA ARG A 136 -8.69 17.41 1.70
C ARG A 136 -9.96 16.87 1.00
N CYS A 137 -10.22 17.31 -0.23
CA CYS A 137 -11.30 16.79 -1.05
C CYS A 137 -11.03 15.33 -1.46
N GLY A 138 -9.83 15.02 -1.95
CA GLY A 138 -9.44 13.65 -2.28
C GLY A 138 -9.50 12.70 -1.07
N ILE A 139 -9.05 13.14 0.11
CA ILE A 139 -9.22 12.38 1.36
C ILE A 139 -10.70 12.10 1.65
N THR A 140 -11.57 13.07 1.44
CA THR A 140 -13.02 12.88 1.65
C THR A 140 -13.59 11.85 0.68
N GLN A 141 -13.20 11.89 -0.60
CA GLN A 141 -13.63 10.90 -1.59
C GLN A 141 -13.16 9.49 -1.24
N LEU A 142 -11.91 9.33 -0.81
CA LEU A 142 -11.34 8.04 -0.41
C LEU A 142 -12.05 7.48 0.84
N LEU A 143 -12.27 8.30 1.86
CA LEU A 143 -13.04 7.90 3.05
C LEU A 143 -14.47 7.48 2.69
N ASN A 144 -15.17 8.25 1.86
CA ASN A 144 -16.53 7.92 1.43
C ASN A 144 -16.58 6.57 0.72
N ARG A 145 -15.56 6.25 -0.09
CA ARG A 145 -15.46 4.92 -0.73
C ARG A 145 -15.25 3.81 0.30
N LEU A 146 -14.38 3.99 1.29
CA LEU A 146 -14.19 3.01 2.37
C LEU A 146 -15.47 2.81 3.21
N TYR A 147 -16.23 3.88 3.45
CA TYR A 147 -17.51 3.80 4.17
C TYR A 147 -18.54 2.98 3.40
N ARG A 148 -18.68 3.21 2.09
CA ARG A 148 -19.59 2.44 1.23
C ARG A 148 -19.23 0.95 1.19
N LEU A 149 -17.94 0.64 1.27
CA LEU A 149 -17.43 -0.73 1.28
C LEU A 149 -17.47 -1.38 2.68
N GLY A 150 -17.90 -0.65 3.73
CA GLY A 150 -17.93 -1.18 5.08
C GLY A 150 -16.55 -1.44 5.72
N LEU A 151 -15.48 -0.90 5.12
CA LEU A 151 -14.10 -1.05 5.58
C LEU A 151 -13.70 0.01 6.60
N ALA A 152 -14.48 1.09 6.70
CA ALA A 152 -14.31 2.10 7.72
C ALA A 152 -15.67 2.62 8.22
N LYS A 153 -15.70 3.15 9.44
CA LYS A 153 -16.90 3.78 10.02
C LYS A 153 -16.51 4.99 10.88
N ARG A 154 -17.19 6.12 10.70
CA ARG A 154 -17.02 7.31 11.56
C ARG A 154 -17.99 7.25 12.74
N ILE A 155 -17.49 7.43 13.96
CA ILE A 155 -18.32 7.56 15.18
C ILE A 155 -17.77 8.75 15.96
N GLY A 156 -18.53 9.85 15.98
CA GLY A 156 -18.08 11.12 16.54
C GLY A 156 -16.81 11.65 15.86
N ASP A 157 -15.81 11.97 16.66
CA ASP A 157 -14.49 12.42 16.20
C ASP A 157 -13.59 11.25 15.73
N LYS A 158 -13.91 10.02 16.13
CA LYS A 158 -13.11 8.81 15.86
C LYS A 158 -13.49 8.14 14.54
N LEU A 159 -12.52 7.45 13.97
CA LEU A 159 -12.66 6.63 12.77
C LEU A 159 -12.29 5.19 13.13
N TYR A 160 -13.21 4.26 12.96
CA TYR A 160 -12.95 2.83 13.08
C TYR A 160 -12.54 2.27 11.72
N ILE A 161 -11.48 1.48 11.69
CA ILE A 161 -10.98 0.78 10.50
C ILE A 161 -11.13 -0.72 10.73
N ARG A 162 -12.00 -1.35 9.92
CA ARG A 162 -12.27 -2.79 10.00
C ARG A 162 -11.03 -3.59 9.65
#